data_AF-A0A1Q6M6S3-F1
#
_entry.id   AF-A0A1Q6M6S3-F1
#
_cell.length_a   1.000
_cell.length_b   1.000
_cell.length_c   1.000
_cell.angle_alpha   90.00
_cell.angle_beta   90.00
_cell.angle_gamma   90.00
#
_symmetry.space_group_name_H-M   'P 1'
#
loop_
_entity.id
_entity.type
_entity.pdbx_description
1 polymer ?
#
loop_
_entity_poly.entity_id
_entity_poly.type
_entity_poly.pdbx_seq_one_letter_code
_entity_poly.pdbx_strand_id
1 'polypeptide(L)' 'MQKKDKLYWFYDELMIENYIKIKEVLNNSIELEHFLITGTKLQISKMDGYLLVIKGQIMMVRRKNDEHL' A
#
# COMPACT_ATOMS: atom_id res chain seq x y z
N MET A 1 14.23 15.91 3.62
CA MET A 1 13.20 15.69 2.58
C MET A 1 12.67 14.28 2.73
N GLN A 2 11.41 14.11 3.14
CA GLN A 2 10.75 12.80 3.12
C GLN A 2 10.64 12.35 1.66
N LYS A 3 11.10 11.14 1.33
CA LYS A 3 10.92 10.58 -0.01
C LYS A 3 9.44 10.22 -0.17
N LYS A 4 8.83 10.64 -1.28
CA LYS A 4 7.45 10.27 -1.61
C LYS A 4 7.35 8.75 -1.79
N ASP A 5 6.21 8.19 -1.39
CA ASP A 5 5.91 6.78 -1.65
C ASP A 5 6.02 6.49 -3.14
N LYS A 6 6.63 5.36 -3.50
CA LYS A 6 6.70 4.89 -4.89
C LYS A 6 5.99 3.57 -5.02
N LEU A 7 5.07 3.49 -5.98
CA LEU A 7 4.26 2.31 -6.23
C LEU A 7 4.78 1.61 -7.49
N TYR A 8 4.96 0.30 -7.38
CA TYR A 8 5.33 -0.57 -8.49
C TYR A 8 4.36 -1.74 -8.55
N TRP A 9 3.81 -1.97 -9.74
CA TRP A 9 2.85 -3.04 -10.01
C TRP A 9 3.55 -4.21 -10.71
N PHE A 10 3.40 -5.41 -10.15
CA PHE A 10 3.99 -6.63 -10.68
C PHE A 10 2.96 -7.76 -10.68
N TYR A 11 2.25 -7.96 -11.80
CA TYR A 11 1.25 -9.02 -12.00
C TYR A 11 0.23 -9.18 -10.84
N ASP A 12 0.57 -9.96 -9.80
CA ASP A 12 -0.21 -10.26 -8.60
C ASP A 12 0.27 -9.54 -7.32
N GLU A 13 1.27 -8.67 -7.44
CA GLU A 13 1.88 -7.92 -6.34
C GLU A 13 1.85 -6.40 -6.56
N LEU A 14 1.68 -5.68 -5.46
CA LEU A 14 1.92 -4.25 -5.35
C LEU A 14 3.07 -4.02 -4.37
N MET A 15 4.13 -3.41 -4.87
CA MET A 15 5.28 -3.01 -4.09
C MET A 15 5.22 -1.50 -3.83
N ILE A 16 5.43 -1.10 -2.58
CA ILE A 16 5.39 0.28 -2.11
C ILE A 16 6.70 0.57 -1.39
N GLU A 17 7.52 1.43 -1.97
CA GLU A 17 8.73 1.94 -1.33
C GLU A 17 8.46 3.24 -0.58
N ASN A 18 9.20 3.44 0.51
CA ASN A 18 9.12 4.57 1.43
C ASN A 18 7.74 4.75 2.07
N TYR A 19 6.96 3.67 2.20
CA TYR A 19 5.69 3.72 2.91
C TYR A 19 5.90 4.26 4.33
N ILE A 20 5.07 5.22 4.74
CA ILE A 20 5.25 5.87 6.05
C ILE A 20 4.73 5.00 7.19
N LYS A 21 3.48 4.55 7.06
CA LYS A 21 2.76 3.86 8.13
C LYS A 21 1.62 3.02 7.58
N ILE A 22 1.45 1.84 8.15
CA ILE A 22 0.26 1.00 7.96
C ILE A 22 -0.73 1.36 9.08
N LYS A 23 -1.98 1.66 8.71
CA LYS A 23 -3.08 1.96 9.63
C LYS A 23 -3.90 0.71 9.92
N GLU A 24 -4.26 -0.04 8.88
CA GLU A 24 -5.10 -1.24 9.00
C GLU A 24 -4.75 -2.26 7.91
N VAL A 25 -4.89 -3.55 8.24
CA VAL A 25 -4.69 -4.67 7.32
C VAL A 25 -5.87 -5.63 7.46
N LEU A 26 -6.73 -5.67 6.45
CA LEU A 26 -7.82 -6.60 6.29
C LEU A 26 -7.59 -7.46 5.05
N ASN A 27 -8.34 -8.56 4.93
CA ASN A 27 -8.24 -9.46 3.79
C ASN A 27 -8.75 -8.85 2.47
N ASN A 28 -9.48 -7.74 2.53
CA ASN A 28 -10.10 -7.06 1.40
C ASN A 28 -9.68 -5.58 1.28
N SER A 29 -8.99 -5.04 2.28
CA SER A 29 -8.43 -3.69 2.25
C SER A 29 -7.14 -3.58 3.05
N ILE A 30 -6.17 -2.82 2.54
CA ILE A 30 -4.98 -2.42 3.29
C ILE A 30 -4.93 -0.90 3.28
N GLU A 31 -4.88 -0.33 4.48
CA GLU A 31 -4.88 1.11 4.68
C GLU A 31 -3.49 1.56 5.13
N LEU A 32 -2.89 2.45 4.35
CA LEU A 32 -1.66 3.17 4.66
C LEU A 32 -1.95 4.62 5.01
N GLU A 33 -0.94 5.35 5.47
CA GLU A 33 -1.05 6.80 5.72
C GLU A 33 -1.65 7.53 4.51
N HIS A 34 -1.09 7.31 3.33
CA HIS A 34 -1.45 8.03 2.10
C HIS A 34 -2.22 7.20 1.07
N PHE A 35 -2.41 5.89 1.30
CA PHE A 35 -3.07 5.01 0.34
C PHE A 35 -4.14 4.16 0.99
N LEU A 36 -5.16 3.85 0.21
CA LEU A 36 -6.10 2.77 0.47
C LEU A 36 -6.00 1.80 -0.70
N ILE A 37 -5.64 0.55 -0.40
CA ILE A 37 -5.59 -0.55 -1.34
C ILE A 37 -6.80 -1.44 -1.08
N THR A 38 -7.60 -1.75 -2.10
CA THR A 38 -8.74 -2.66 -1.98
C THR A 38 -8.63 -3.80 -2.98
N GLY A 39 -9.18 -4.95 -2.60
CA GLY A 39 -9.07 -6.17 -3.38
C GLY A 39 -9.66 -7.38 -2.68
N THR A 40 -9.22 -8.58 -3.07
CA THR A 40 -9.58 -9.82 -2.40
C THR A 40 -8.33 -10.63 -2.06
N LYS A 41 -8.37 -11.33 -0.92
CA LYS A 41 -7.25 -12.11 -0.38
C LYS A 41 -5.94 -11.29 -0.30
N LEU A 42 -6.06 -10.02 0.09
CA LEU A 42 -4.91 -9.14 0.28
C LEU A 42 -4.07 -9.64 1.44
N GLN A 43 -2.75 -9.71 1.24
CA GLN A 43 -1.79 -10.14 2.24
C GLN A 43 -0.49 -9.36 2.10
N ILE A 44 0.14 -9.03 3.22
CA ILE A 44 1.50 -8.49 3.22
C ILE A 44 2.47 -9.66 3.11
N SER A 45 3.20 -9.75 1.98
CA SER A 45 4.19 -10.81 1.77
C SER A 45 5.60 -10.42 2.22
N LYS A 46 5.91 -9.12 2.25
CA LYS A 46 7.18 -8.59 2.76
C LYS A 46 6.97 -7.21 3.36
N MET A 47 7.62 -6.96 4.49
CA MET A 47 7.63 -5.67 5.15
C MET A 47 8.99 -5.44 5.79
N ASP A 48 9.62 -4.30 5.48
CA ASP A 48 10.78 -3.77 6.19
C ASP A 48 10.65 -2.24 6.37
N GLY A 49 11.66 -1.56 6.93
CA GLY A 49 11.57 -0.14 7.24
C GLY A 49 11.32 0.80 6.05
N TYR A 50 11.47 0.32 4.80
CA TYR A 50 11.29 1.12 3.60
C TYR A 50 10.45 0.43 2.52
N LEU A 51 10.21 -0.87 2.61
CA LEU A 51 9.56 -1.66 1.57
C LEU A 51 8.35 -2.40 2.12
N LEU A 52 7.22 -2.25 1.44
CA LEU A 52 6.02 -3.05 1.65
C LEU A 52 5.66 -3.77 0.36
N VAL A 53 5.41 -5.07 0.42
CA VAL A 53 4.90 -5.86 -0.71
C VAL A 53 3.58 -6.49 -0.30
N ILE A 54 2.57 -6.23 -1.12
CA ILE A 54 1.19 -6.70 -0.95
C ILE A 54 0.90 -7.66 -2.10
N LYS A 55 0.39 -8.85 -1.78
CA LYS A 55 -0.14 -9.81 -2.76
C LYS A 55 -1.64 -9.95 -2.64
N GLY A 56 -2.24 -10.47 -3.71
CA GLY A 56 -3.66 -10.80 -3.78
C GLY A 56 -4.27 -10.23 -5.05
N GLN A 57 -5.58 -10.38 -5.19
CA GLN A 57 -6.28 -9.75 -6.30
C GLN A 57 -6.54 -8.28 -5.97
N ILE A 58 -5.62 -7.41 -6.33
CA ILE A 58 -5.76 -5.97 -6.09
C ILE A 58 -6.69 -5.39 -7.15
N MET A 59 -7.73 -4.71 -6.70
CA MET A 59 -8.75 -4.11 -7.57
C MET A 59 -8.53 -2.61 -7.74
N MET A 60 -8.07 -1.93 -6.67
CA MET A 60 -7.91 -0.49 -6.69
C MET A 60 -6.80 -0.07 -5.72
N VAL A 61 -6.06 0.96 -6.12
CA VAL A 61 -5.20 1.73 -5.22
C VAL A 61 -5.61 3.18 -5.32
N ARG A 62 -6.14 3.72 -4.23
CA ARG A 62 -6.56 5.13 -4.13
C ARG A 62 -5.56 5.87 -3.26
N ARG A 63 -5.02 6.97 -3.76
CA ARG A 63 -4.32 7.94 -2.93
C ARG A 63 -5.33 8.70 -2.08
N LYS A 64 -5.11 8.76 -0.79
CA LYS A 64 -5.84 9.65 0.10
C LYS A 64 -5.31 11.05 -0.19
N ASN A 65 -6.18 11.97 -0.57
CA ASN A 65 -5.76 13.35 -0.73
C ASN A 65 -5.19 13.81 0.62
N ASP A 66 -4.02 14.44 0.58
CA ASP A 66 -3.55 15.21 1.73
C ASP A 66 -4.62 16.30 1.98
N GLU A 67 -5.56 16.09 2.91
CA GLU A 67 -6.51 17.11 3.38
C GLU A 67 -5.80 18.22 4.20
N HIS A 68 -4.49 18.33 4.05
CA HIS A 68 -3.64 19.35 4.64
C HIS A 68 -2.88 20.07 3.52
N LEU A 69 -3.60 20.91 2.77
CA LEU A 69 -3.06 22.11 2.14
C LEU A 69 -3.61 23.33 2.88
#